data_AF-A0A2P5CAI4-F1
#
_entry.id   AF-A0A2P5CAI4-F1
#
_cell.length_a   1.000
_cell.length_b   1.000
_cell.length_c   1.000
_cell.angle_alpha   90.00
_cell.angle_beta   90.00
_cell.angle_gamma   90.00
#
_symmetry.space_group_name_H-M   'P 1'
#
loop_
_entity.id
_entity.type
_entity.pdbx_description
1 polymer ?
#
loop_
_entity_poly.entity_id
_entity_poly.type
_entity_poly.pdbx_seq_one_letter_code
_entity_poly.pdbx_strand_id
1 'polypeptide(L)' 'MAFGGVVRLCVGADFVKLQMAIFIHHLISSYRWTVVKEGDIIRKPGLVFPNGLHVRITKKQELY' A
#
# COMPACT_ATOMS: atom_id res chain seq x y z
N MET A 1 -15.86 -6.53 7.00
CA MET A 1 -15.09 -5.52 7.75
C MET A 1 -13.62 -5.91 7.73
N ALA A 2 -12.70 -5.02 7.31
CA ALA A 2 -11.29 -5.37 7.09
C ALA A 2 -10.45 -5.51 8.38
N PHE A 3 -10.92 -4.93 9.49
CA PHE A 3 -10.19 -4.81 10.75
C PHE A 3 -10.84 -5.58 11.90
N GLY A 4 -11.53 -6.69 11.61
CA GLY A 4 -12.32 -7.42 12.61
C GLY A 4 -13.61 -6.67 12.96
N GLY A 5 -14.18 -6.93 14.14
CA GLY A 5 -15.41 -6.29 14.61
C GLY A 5 -15.74 -6.63 16.07
N VAL A 6 -16.63 -5.83 16.66
CA VAL A 6 -17.04 -5.96 18.08
C VAL A 6 -15.81 -6.04 18.99
N VAL A 7 -15.70 -7.05 19.85
CA VAL A 7 -14.60 -7.23 20.82
C VAL A 7 -13.25 -7.58 20.17
N ARG A 8 -13.22 -7.87 18.87
CA ARG A 8 -12.01 -8.16 18.08
C ARG A 8 -11.73 -7.09 17.02
N LEU A 9 -12.23 -5.88 17.21
CA LEU A 9 -11.86 -4.75 16.37
C LEU A 9 -10.37 -4.43 16.55
N CYS A 10 -9.67 -4.19 15.44
CA CYS A 10 -8.27 -3.77 15.48
C CYS A 10 -8.15 -2.43 16.21
N VAL A 11 -7.46 -2.43 17.35
CA VAL A 11 -7.15 -1.21 18.12
C VAL A 11 -6.35 -0.19 17.30
N GLY A 12 -5.60 -0.65 16.30
CA GLY A 12 -4.83 0.20 15.39
C GLY A 12 -5.57 0.65 14.14
N ALA A 13 -6.89 0.43 14.00
CA ALA A 13 -7.62 0.69 12.77
C ALA A 13 -7.54 2.16 12.32
N ASP A 14 -7.68 3.12 13.24
CA ASP A 14 -7.57 4.55 12.90
C ASP A 14 -6.13 4.97 12.62
N PHE A 15 -5.18 4.44 13.40
CA PHE A 15 -3.76 4.69 13.18
C PHE A 15 -3.29 4.20 11.80
N VAL A 16 -3.63 2.96 11.42
CA VAL A 16 -3.20 2.40 10.14
C VAL A 16 -3.87 3.12 8.96
N LYS A 17 -5.13 3.56 9.10
CA LYS A 17 -5.79 4.42 8.10
C LYS A 17 -5.03 5.73 7.91
N LEU A 18 -4.64 6.39 8.99
CA LEU A 18 -3.83 7.62 8.94
C LEU A 18 -2.47 7.37 8.29
N GLN A 19 -1.76 6.32 8.71
CA GLN A 19 -0.45 5.97 8.17
C GLN A 19 -0.52 5.66 6.66
N MET A 20 -1.52 4.89 6.22
CA MET A 20 -1.76 4.61 4.81
C MET A 20 -2.09 5.88 4.02
N ALA A 21 -2.93 6.76 4.58
CA ALA A 21 -3.30 8.02 3.93
C ALA A 21 -2.08 8.94 3.73
N ILE A 22 -1.24 9.09 4.75
CA ILE A 22 0.01 9.88 4.67
C ILE A 22 0.95 9.28 3.63
N PHE A 23 1.16 7.96 3.66
CA PHE A 23 2.03 7.27 2.71
C PHE A 23 1.55 7.48 1.27
N ILE A 24 0.26 7.27 1.01
CA ILE A 24 -0.34 7.45 -0.31
C ILE A 24 -0.24 8.91 -0.74
N HIS A 25 -0.54 9.87 0.13
CA HIS A 25 -0.45 11.29 -0.16
C HIS A 25 0.94 11.68 -0.67
N HIS A 26 2.01 11.29 0.04
CA HIS A 26 3.37 11.56 -0.40
C HIS A 26 3.75 10.81 -1.67
N LEU A 27 3.33 9.54 -1.79
CA LEU A 27 3.59 8.73 -2.97
C LEU A 27 3.00 9.36 -4.24
N ILE A 28 1.76 9.86 -4.19
CA ILE A 28 1.09 10.45 -5.36
C ILE A 28 1.48 11.91 -5.61
N SER A 29 1.84 12.64 -4.55
CA SER A 29 2.20 14.06 -4.65
C SER A 29 3.57 14.22 -5.29
N SER A 30 4.56 13.44 -4.84
CA SER A 30 5.97 13.64 -5.20
C SER A 30 6.54 12.62 -6.17
N TYR A 31 5.82 11.53 -6.47
CA TYR A 31 6.33 10.44 -7.30
C TYR A 31 5.35 10.01 -8.39
N ARG A 32 5.90 9.38 -9.42
CA ARG A 32 5.17 8.57 -10.39
C ARG A 32 5.64 7.13 -10.21
N TRP A 33 4.71 6.18 -10.27
CA TRP A 33 5.05 4.77 -10.25
C TRP A 33 4.39 4.02 -11.40
N THR A 34 5.03 2.94 -11.83
CA THR A 34 4.50 2.01 -12.83
C THR A 34 4.79 0.58 -12.38
N VAL A 35 3.86 -0.33 -12.60
CA VAL A 35 4.07 -1.76 -12.36
C VAL A 35 4.92 -2.30 -13.52
N VAL A 36 6.08 -2.85 -13.19
CA VAL A 36 7.05 -3.36 -14.17
C VAL A 36 6.78 -4.82 -14.51
N LYS A 37 6.37 -5.59 -13.51
CA LYS A 37 5.98 -6.99 -13.64
C LYS A 37 4.74 -7.21 -12.80
N GLU A 38 3.74 -7.89 -13.36
CA GLU A 38 2.57 -8.32 -12.60
C GLU A 38 3.03 -9.12 -11.37
N GLY A 39 2.46 -8.77 -10.22
CA GLY A 39 2.70 -9.51 -8.99
C GLY A 39 1.80 -10.71 -8.94
N ASP A 40 2.37 -11.90 -8.78
CA ASP A 40 1.60 -13.06 -8.35
C ASP A 40 1.15 -12.83 -6.90
N ILE A 41 -0.13 -13.07 -6.61
CA ILE A 41 -0.72 -12.82 -5.29
C ILE A 41 -1.38 -14.11 -4.84
N ILE A 42 -0.85 -14.68 -3.77
CA ILE A 42 -1.43 -15.87 -3.13
C ILE A 42 -1.90 -15.51 -1.73
N ARG A 43 -2.93 -16.22 -1.25
CA ARG A 43 -3.43 -16.11 0.12
C ARG A 43 -3.11 -17.37 0.90
N LYS A 44 -2.09 -17.35 1.77
CA LYS A 44 -1.69 -18.50 2.59
C LYS A 44 -0.94 -18.08 3.87
N PRO A 45 -1.59 -18.03 5.06
CA PRO A 45 -2.99 -17.65 5.32
C PRO A 45 -3.25 -16.14 5.12
N GLY A 46 -2.19 -15.32 5.07
CA GLY A 46 -2.23 -13.90 4.72
C GLY A 46 -1.99 -13.65 3.23
N LEU A 47 -2.07 -12.39 2.81
CA LEU A 47 -1.71 -11.97 1.45
C LEU A 47 -0.19 -12.01 1.29
N VAL A 48 0.30 -12.76 0.31
CA VAL A 48 1.74 -12.90 0.03
C VAL A 48 1.99 -12.66 -1.46
N PHE A 49 3.10 -11.98 -1.76
CA PHE A 49 3.63 -11.82 -3.10
C PHE A 49 4.87 -12.72 -3.24
N PRO A 50 4.73 -14.00 -3.62
CA PRO A 50 5.83 -14.97 -3.61
C PRO A 50 7.01 -14.53 -4.49
N ASN A 51 6.70 -13.79 -5.57
CA ASN A 51 7.68 -13.23 -6.49
C ASN A 51 7.81 -11.70 -6.34
N GLY A 52 7.26 -11.11 -5.27
CA GLY A 52 7.19 -9.67 -5.07
C GLY A 52 6.28 -8.93 -6.06
N LEU A 53 6.03 -7.65 -5.78
CA LEU A 53 5.42 -6.71 -6.71
C LEU A 53 6.51 -5.74 -7.19
N HIS A 54 6.89 -5.85 -8.45
CA HIS A 54 7.97 -5.02 -8.99
C HIS A 54 7.41 -3.70 -9.50
N VAL A 55 7.70 -2.62 -8.79
CA VAL A 55 7.30 -1.26 -9.15
C VAL A 55 8.54 -0.42 -9.44
N ARG A 56 8.46 0.40 -10.48
CA ARG A 56 9.45 1.45 -10.75
C ARG A 56 8.86 2.76 -10.27
N ILE A 57 9.58 3.41 -9.36
CA ILE A 57 9.21 4.70 -8.78
C ILE A 57 10.19 5.75 -9.26
N THR A 58 9.70 6.88 -9.74
CA THR A 58 10.49 8.02 -10.20
C THR A 58 9.95 9.29 -9.57
N LYS A 59 10.84 10.22 -9.17
CA LYS A 59 10.41 11.52 -8.65
C LYS A 59 9.62 12.27 -9.73
N LYS A 60 8.48 12.84 -9.36
CA LYS A 60 7.74 13.75 -10.22
C LYS A 60 8.59 15.02 -10.33
N GLN A 61 9.05 15.35 -11.53
CA GLN A 61 9.72 16.62 -11.76
C GLN A 61 8.71 17.73 -11.47
N GLU A 62 9.06 18.66 -10.59
CA GLU A 62 8.39 19.97 -10.57
C GLU A 62 8.66 20.59 -11.93
N LEU A 63 7.61 20.70 -12.75
CA LEU A 63 7.64 21.59 -13.89
C LEU A 63 7.80 23.00 -13.31
N TYR A 64 9.00 23.57 -13.44
CA TYR A 64 9.20 25.01 -13.36
C TYR A 64 8.77 25.63 -14.69
#